data_AF-A0A7Z9BUR7-F1
#
_entry.id   AF-A0A7Z9BUR7-F1
#
_cell.length_a   1.000
_cell.length_b   1.000
_cell.length_c   1.000
_cell.angle_alpha   90.00
_cell.angle_beta   90.00
_cell.angle_gamma   90.00
#
_symmetry.space_group_name_H-M   'P 1'
#
loop_
_entity.id
_entity.type
_entity.pdbx_description
1 polymer ?
#
loop_
_entity_poly.entity_id
_entity_poly.type
_entity_poly.pdbx_seq_one_letter_code
_entity_poly.pdbx_strand_id
1 'polypeptide(L)'
;MFSIDNVQESPYNYKFPTIDCKFQNTGNATAFLWQFAVNVIQAEIDFTPIPDFSYSLKNNALEIEVTNNGWGAMRDFQITINQPIINRLFSESVRQYRGTIDSGKSQTVFRLSKENAETKNFEAISKEFDRLDILPPEGTLIFDPKTGELTISQFHKFEKKLIDGIKLKPLRINWNCKDKNNIKHAGENTIRLDDIILTQAGFNRFYSTIERIPNRCFGSFFSDVTYSTIIDPNKGYHKRIYPISRTIPSGDVERFHIMVCSPMSCYLRLQFEFFVDQLKVVKSEVFDINIWNPRNSGWHKAYKDGVELSRQLDKL
;
A
#
# COMPACT_ATOMS: atom_id res chain seq x y z
N MET A 1 25.52 12.86 -5.02
CA MET A 1 24.43 11.88 -5.15
C MET A 1 23.74 11.85 -3.79
N PHE A 2 22.66 12.62 -3.63
CA PHE A 2 21.89 12.60 -2.39
C PHE A 2 20.95 11.40 -2.49
N SER A 3 21.30 10.31 -1.82
CA SER A 3 20.33 9.24 -1.56
C SER A 3 19.34 9.78 -0.53
N ILE A 4 18.06 9.84 -0.88
CA ILE A 4 16.99 10.09 0.08
C ILE A 4 16.77 8.77 0.84
N ASP A 5 17.79 8.33 1.58
CA ASP A 5 17.66 7.26 2.55
C ASP A 5 17.07 7.88 3.81
N ASN A 6 15.91 7.37 4.20
CA ASN A 6 15.05 7.82 5.30
C ASN A 6 14.10 8.97 4.95
N VAL A 7 13.02 8.62 4.25
CA VAL A 7 11.72 9.22 4.56
C VAL A 7 11.41 8.84 6.00
N GLN A 8 11.84 9.68 6.95
CA GLN A 8 11.38 9.63 8.33
C GLN A 8 9.84 9.63 8.25
N GLU A 9 9.19 8.61 8.82
CA GLU A 9 7.73 8.52 8.85
C GLU A 9 7.19 9.81 9.49
N SER A 10 6.77 10.73 8.64
CA SER A 10 6.17 11.97 9.07
C SER A 10 4.94 11.62 9.94
N PRO A 11 4.66 12.36 11.03
CA PRO A 11 3.42 12.16 11.81
C PRO A 11 2.16 12.24 10.95
N TYR A 12 2.25 12.90 9.80
CA TYR A 12 1.23 12.85 8.77
C TYR A 12 1.42 11.58 7.95
N ASN A 13 0.37 10.78 7.89
CA ASN A 13 0.22 9.65 6.95
C ASN A 13 0.11 10.14 5.48
N TYR A 14 0.83 11.20 5.10
CA TYR A 14 0.94 11.59 3.70
C TYR A 14 1.60 10.45 2.94
N LYS A 15 0.98 10.05 1.84
CA LYS A 15 1.46 8.93 1.01
C LYS A 15 2.53 9.35 0.02
N PHE A 16 2.90 10.63 0.01
CA PHE A 16 3.76 11.24 -1.01
C PHE A 16 4.89 12.08 -0.38
N PRO A 17 6.04 12.20 -1.06
CA PRO A 17 7.14 13.06 -0.63
C PRO A 17 6.70 14.51 -0.45
N THR A 18 7.25 15.18 0.56
CA THR A 18 7.03 16.61 0.81
C THR A 18 8.36 17.33 0.82
N ILE A 19 8.47 18.39 0.04
CA ILE A 19 9.64 19.27 0.00
C ILE A 19 9.41 20.43 0.97
N ASP A 20 10.36 20.66 1.87
CA ASP A 20 10.38 21.83 2.77
C ASP A 20 11.26 22.92 2.15
N CYS A 21 10.63 24.03 1.75
CA CYS A 21 11.31 25.22 1.26
C CYS A 21 11.30 26.30 2.35
N LYS A 22 12.50 26.66 2.82
CA LYS A 22 12.70 27.73 3.81
C LYS A 22 13.13 29.01 3.12
N PHE A 23 12.39 30.09 3.35
CA PHE A 23 12.71 31.44 2.88
C PHE A 23 13.10 32.32 4.05
N GLN A 24 14.14 33.12 3.87
CA GLN A 24 14.50 34.18 4.79
C GLN A 24 14.45 35.51 4.05
N ASN A 25 13.67 36.46 4.56
CA ASN A 25 13.64 37.80 4.00
C ASN A 25 14.78 38.63 4.58
N THR A 26 15.84 38.82 3.79
CA THR A 26 17.00 39.65 4.17
C THR A 26 16.86 41.11 3.73
N GLY A 27 15.73 41.48 3.10
CA GLY A 27 15.43 42.86 2.73
C GLY A 27 15.00 43.68 3.94
N ASN A 28 14.87 45.00 3.74
CA ASN A 28 14.39 45.96 4.73
C ASN A 28 12.88 46.26 4.61
N ALA A 29 12.17 45.49 3.78
CA ALA A 29 10.74 45.62 3.52
C ALA A 29 10.09 44.23 3.51
N THR A 30 8.76 44.18 3.70
CA THR A 30 7.98 42.94 3.61
C THR A 30 8.03 42.39 2.18
N ALA A 31 8.37 41.12 2.05
CA ALA A 31 8.33 40.40 0.78
C ALA A 31 6.97 39.73 0.60
N PHE A 32 6.39 39.80 -0.59
CA PHE A 32 5.12 39.15 -0.92
C PHE A 32 5.31 38.03 -1.95
N LEU A 33 5.07 36.79 -1.54
CA LEU A 33 5.03 35.62 -2.41
C LEU A 33 3.60 35.43 -2.91
N TRP A 34 3.42 35.68 -4.20
CA TRP A 34 2.10 35.66 -4.85
C TRP A 34 1.89 34.43 -5.74
N GLN A 35 2.96 33.69 -6.03
CA GLN A 35 2.91 32.52 -6.87
C GLN A 35 4.12 31.61 -6.59
N PHE A 36 3.93 30.31 -6.77
CA PHE A 36 5.04 29.40 -7.02
C PHE A 36 4.79 28.57 -8.28
N ALA A 37 5.85 28.07 -8.88
CA ALA A 37 5.79 27.16 -10.00
C ALA A 37 6.64 25.92 -9.77
N VAL A 38 6.17 24.80 -10.30
CA VAL A 38 6.88 23.53 -10.31
C VAL A 38 7.27 23.25 -11.76
N ASN A 39 8.56 23.31 -12.05
CA ASN A 39 9.12 22.96 -13.35
C ASN A 39 9.50 21.49 -13.31
N VAL A 40 8.78 20.68 -14.07
CA VAL A 40 9.09 19.27 -14.30
C VAL A 40 10.12 19.21 -15.41
N ILE A 41 11.38 18.98 -15.04
CA ILE A 41 12.51 18.91 -15.98
C ILE A 41 12.53 17.57 -16.69
N GLN A 42 12.30 16.50 -15.92
CA GLN A 42 12.28 15.11 -16.39
C GLN A 42 11.22 14.34 -15.62
N ALA A 43 10.54 13.43 -16.31
CA ALA A 43 9.59 12.51 -15.70
C ALA A 43 9.71 11.14 -16.37
N GLU A 44 9.93 10.11 -15.57
CA GLU A 44 10.08 8.73 -16.01
C GLU A 44 9.14 7.83 -15.23
N ILE A 45 8.23 7.17 -15.92
CA ILE A 45 7.29 6.23 -15.28
C ILE A 45 8.06 4.98 -14.88
N ASP A 46 7.91 4.58 -13.62
CA ASP A 46 8.43 3.31 -13.12
C ASP A 46 7.46 2.18 -13.50
N PHE A 47 7.85 1.42 -14.52
CA PHE A 47 7.09 0.27 -15.02
C PHE A 47 7.39 -1.04 -14.26
N THR A 48 8.07 -0.98 -13.11
CA THR A 48 8.36 -2.18 -12.31
C THR A 48 7.05 -2.89 -11.93
N PRO A 49 6.92 -4.20 -12.22
CA PRO A 49 5.77 -4.98 -11.77
C PRO A 49 5.80 -5.18 -10.25
N ILE A 50 4.63 -5.31 -9.64
CA ILE A 50 4.52 -5.47 -8.19
C ILE A 50 3.47 -6.56 -7.91
N PRO A 51 3.87 -7.80 -7.64
CA PRO A 51 2.92 -8.81 -7.25
C PRO A 51 2.44 -8.56 -5.81
N ASP A 52 1.13 -8.61 -5.64
CA ASP A 52 0.45 -8.66 -4.35
C ASP A 52 -0.37 -9.94 -4.28
N PHE A 53 -0.25 -10.68 -3.19
CA PHE A 53 -0.80 -12.01 -3.08
C PHE A 53 -1.91 -12.05 -2.05
N SER A 54 -3.04 -12.61 -2.44
CA SER A 54 -4.18 -12.81 -1.57
C SER A 54 -4.69 -14.25 -1.70
N TYR A 55 -5.61 -14.62 -0.82
CA TYR A 55 -6.30 -15.90 -0.89
C TYR A 55 -7.78 -15.72 -0.60
N SER A 56 -8.57 -16.65 -1.11
CA SER A 56 -9.98 -16.78 -0.79
C SER A 56 -10.37 -18.25 -0.70
N LEU A 57 -11.50 -18.52 -0.03
CA LEU A 57 -12.12 -19.84 -0.05
C LEU A 57 -13.38 -19.81 -0.90
N LYS A 58 -13.48 -20.74 -1.86
CA LYS A 58 -14.69 -20.94 -2.67
C LYS A 58 -14.96 -22.42 -2.83
N ASN A 59 -16.16 -22.86 -2.44
CA ASN A 59 -16.58 -24.27 -2.53
C ASN A 59 -15.55 -25.24 -1.92
N ASN A 60 -15.08 -24.95 -0.70
CA ASN A 60 -14.04 -25.71 0.00
C ASN A 60 -12.68 -25.81 -0.71
N ALA A 61 -12.43 -24.97 -1.73
CA ALA A 61 -11.14 -24.83 -2.39
C ALA A 61 -10.41 -23.58 -1.88
N LEU A 62 -9.11 -23.70 -1.64
CA LEU A 62 -8.21 -22.58 -1.39
C LEU A 62 -7.76 -22.00 -2.74
N GLU A 63 -8.24 -20.81 -3.03
CA GLU A 63 -7.80 -20.03 -4.19
C GLU A 63 -6.71 -19.06 -3.76
N ILE A 64 -5.62 -19.04 -4.52
CA ILE A 64 -4.55 -18.04 -4.37
C ILE A 64 -4.62 -17.15 -5.60
N GLU A 65 -4.70 -15.87 -5.34
CA GLU A 65 -4.80 -14.83 -6.34
C GLU A 65 -3.58 -13.93 -6.25
N VAL A 66 -3.12 -13.47 -7.41
CA VAL A 66 -2.07 -12.47 -7.50
C VAL A 66 -2.61 -11.27 -8.27
N THR A 67 -2.41 -10.08 -7.70
CA THR A 67 -2.68 -8.80 -8.34
C THR A 67 -1.37 -8.16 -8.73
N ASN A 68 -1.24 -7.71 -9.98
CA ASN A 68 -0.12 -6.86 -10.38
C ASN A 68 -0.43 -5.39 -10.07
N ASN A 69 0.04 -4.91 -8.92
CA ASN A 69 -0.09 -3.52 -8.51
C ASN A 69 0.92 -2.57 -9.20
N GLY A 70 1.86 -3.12 -9.98
CA GLY A 70 2.85 -2.36 -10.75
C GLY A 70 2.32 -1.77 -12.04
N TRP A 71 3.10 -0.90 -12.67
CA TRP A 71 2.71 -0.18 -13.88
C TRP A 71 3.07 -0.91 -15.19
N GLY A 72 3.99 -1.88 -15.13
CA GLY A 72 4.31 -2.79 -16.23
C GLY A 72 3.70 -4.20 -16.05
N ALA A 73 3.68 -4.98 -17.12
CA ALA A 73 3.22 -6.36 -17.09
C ALA A 73 4.28 -7.29 -16.47
N MET A 74 3.83 -8.30 -15.72
CA MET A 74 4.67 -9.42 -15.27
C MET A 74 4.75 -10.46 -16.37
N ARG A 75 5.79 -10.42 -17.22
CA ARG A 75 6.00 -11.40 -18.29
C ARG A 75 6.78 -12.60 -17.77
N ASP A 76 6.54 -13.79 -18.35
CA ASP A 76 7.18 -15.03 -17.88
C ASP A 76 7.04 -15.20 -16.35
N PHE A 77 5.92 -14.75 -15.77
CA PHE A 77 5.68 -14.82 -14.33
C PHE A 77 5.61 -16.28 -13.91
N GLN A 78 6.52 -16.68 -13.05
CA GLN A 78 6.59 -18.00 -12.46
C GLN A 78 6.38 -17.87 -10.96
N ILE A 79 5.58 -18.77 -10.41
CA ILE A 79 5.27 -18.79 -8.98
C ILE A 79 5.27 -20.23 -8.51
N THR A 80 5.81 -20.44 -7.31
CA THR A 80 5.80 -21.73 -6.61
C THR A 80 5.38 -21.50 -5.17
N ILE A 81 4.49 -22.36 -4.69
CA ILE A 81 4.00 -22.31 -3.31
C ILE A 81 4.58 -23.43 -2.47
N ASN A 82 4.90 -23.10 -1.23
CA ASN A 82 5.49 -24.01 -0.27
C ASN A 82 4.78 -23.90 1.07
N GLN A 83 4.09 -24.98 1.45
CA GLN A 83 3.48 -25.13 2.76
C GLN A 83 3.43 -26.64 3.09
N PRO A 84 3.80 -27.08 4.31
CA PRO A 84 4.03 -28.50 4.59
C PRO A 84 2.87 -29.45 4.30
N ILE A 85 1.63 -29.06 4.63
CA ILE A 85 0.42 -29.86 4.37
C ILE A 85 0.06 -29.83 2.89
N ILE A 86 0.13 -28.66 2.24
CA ILE A 86 -0.12 -28.51 0.80
C ILE A 86 0.89 -29.34 -0.02
N ASN A 87 2.17 -29.36 0.35
CA ASN A 87 3.21 -30.13 -0.34
C ASN A 87 2.97 -31.64 -0.29
N ARG A 88 2.33 -32.13 0.78
CA ARG A 88 1.96 -33.55 0.91
C ARG A 88 0.69 -33.86 0.12
N LEU A 89 -0.24 -32.92 0.00
CA LEU A 89 -1.51 -33.13 -0.71
C LEU A 89 -1.41 -33.03 -2.23
N PHE A 90 -0.54 -32.15 -2.73
CA PHE A 90 -0.50 -31.78 -4.13
C PHE A 90 0.89 -32.00 -4.71
N SER A 91 0.93 -32.59 -5.89
CA SER A 91 2.15 -32.74 -6.69
C SER A 91 2.80 -31.39 -6.98
N GLU A 92 4.08 -31.40 -7.31
CA GLU A 92 4.83 -30.18 -7.62
C GLU A 92 4.23 -29.41 -8.80
N SER A 93 3.73 -30.08 -9.83
CA SER A 93 3.13 -29.43 -11.00
C SER A 93 1.87 -28.63 -10.68
N VAL A 94 1.08 -29.07 -9.69
CA VAL A 94 -0.11 -28.34 -9.21
C VAL A 94 0.27 -27.13 -8.35
N ARG A 95 1.48 -27.13 -7.77
CA ARG A 95 2.03 -26.07 -6.91
C ARG A 95 2.89 -25.06 -7.67
N GLN A 96 2.90 -25.14 -8.99
CA GLN A 96 3.61 -24.21 -9.88
C GLN A 96 2.64 -23.57 -10.87
N TYR A 97 2.85 -22.29 -11.17
CA TYR A 97 2.15 -21.59 -12.23
C TYR A 97 3.15 -20.79 -13.06
N ARG A 98 2.87 -20.72 -14.38
CA ARG A 98 3.60 -19.87 -15.31
C ARG A 98 2.62 -19.12 -16.22
N GLY A 99 2.79 -17.82 -16.37
CA GLY A 99 1.92 -17.01 -17.23
C GLY A 99 2.39 -15.57 -17.38
N THR A 100 1.50 -14.72 -17.90
CA THR A 100 1.69 -13.27 -17.95
C THR A 100 0.55 -12.61 -17.21
N ILE A 101 0.85 -11.59 -16.40
CA ILE A 101 -0.15 -10.85 -15.64
C ILE A 101 0.00 -9.37 -15.94
N ASP A 102 -0.96 -8.84 -16.68
CA ASP A 102 -0.97 -7.45 -17.10
C ASP A 102 -1.05 -6.49 -15.91
N SER A 103 -0.58 -5.27 -16.12
CA SER A 103 -0.60 -4.21 -15.12
C SER A 103 -2.03 -3.93 -14.63
N GLY A 104 -2.23 -3.93 -13.30
CA GLY A 104 -3.53 -3.72 -12.65
C GLY A 104 -4.48 -4.91 -12.70
N LYS A 105 -4.10 -6.03 -13.33
CA LYS A 105 -4.94 -7.22 -13.38
C LYS A 105 -4.70 -8.11 -12.17
N SER A 106 -5.78 -8.82 -11.82
CA SER A 106 -5.77 -9.87 -10.82
C SER A 106 -6.06 -11.20 -11.49
N GLN A 107 -5.37 -12.25 -11.06
CA GLN A 107 -5.44 -13.58 -11.65
C GLN A 107 -5.38 -14.63 -10.56
N THR A 108 -6.35 -15.56 -10.56
CA THR A 108 -6.24 -16.79 -9.77
C THR A 108 -5.17 -17.68 -10.38
N VAL A 109 -4.11 -17.95 -9.63
CA VAL A 109 -2.95 -18.74 -10.05
C VAL A 109 -2.97 -20.15 -9.51
N PHE A 110 -3.66 -20.37 -8.38
CA PHE A 110 -3.89 -21.69 -7.82
C PHE A 110 -5.33 -21.83 -7.35
N ARG A 111 -5.89 -23.02 -7.61
CA ARG A 111 -7.15 -23.48 -7.02
C ARG A 111 -6.93 -24.88 -6.46
N LEU A 112 -6.68 -24.93 -5.16
CA LEU A 112 -6.37 -26.15 -4.42
C LEU A 112 -7.65 -26.68 -3.80
N SER A 113 -8.13 -27.83 -4.27
CA SER A 113 -9.33 -28.47 -3.76
C SER A 113 -9.07 -29.93 -3.42
N LYS A 114 -9.99 -30.55 -2.68
CA LYS A 114 -9.88 -31.97 -2.33
C LYS A 114 -9.85 -32.85 -3.58
N GLU A 115 -10.62 -32.50 -4.60
CA GLU A 115 -10.73 -33.24 -5.86
C GLU A 115 -9.41 -33.26 -6.64
N ASN A 116 -8.60 -32.22 -6.47
CA ASN A 116 -7.29 -32.10 -7.12
C ASN A 116 -6.14 -32.65 -6.26
N ALA A 117 -6.42 -33.08 -5.02
CA ALA A 117 -5.44 -33.64 -4.12
C ALA A 117 -5.18 -35.11 -4.44
N GLU A 118 -3.98 -35.60 -4.15
CA GLU A 118 -3.66 -37.02 -4.27
C GLU A 118 -4.45 -37.81 -3.21
N THR A 119 -5.41 -38.64 -3.64
CA THR A 119 -6.37 -39.34 -2.75
C THR A 119 -5.68 -40.07 -1.59
N LYS A 120 -4.61 -40.83 -1.87
CA LYS A 120 -3.86 -41.57 -0.85
C LYS A 120 -3.23 -40.65 0.19
N ASN A 121 -2.74 -39.49 -0.23
CA ASN A 121 -2.10 -38.54 0.67
C ASN A 121 -3.15 -37.80 1.52
N PHE A 122 -4.31 -37.48 0.93
CA PHE A 122 -5.43 -36.91 1.67
C PHE A 122 -5.93 -37.88 2.75
N GLU A 123 -6.12 -39.17 2.41
CA GLU A 123 -6.51 -40.20 3.37
C GLU A 123 -5.49 -40.35 4.50
N ALA A 124 -4.19 -40.32 4.19
CA ALA A 124 -3.14 -40.37 5.20
C ALA A 124 -3.21 -39.15 6.14
N ILE A 125 -3.33 -37.95 5.58
CA ILE A 125 -3.41 -36.69 6.35
C ILE A 125 -4.69 -36.60 7.18
N SER A 126 -5.82 -37.14 6.71
CA SER A 126 -7.08 -37.12 7.47
C SER A 126 -7.01 -37.88 8.80
N LYS A 127 -6.04 -38.79 8.96
CA LYS A 127 -5.78 -39.50 10.22
C LYS A 127 -5.03 -38.64 11.24
N GLU A 128 -4.46 -37.52 10.80
CA GLU A 128 -3.77 -36.53 11.64
C GLU A 128 -4.69 -35.36 12.02
N PHE A 129 -5.99 -35.44 11.73
CA PHE A 129 -6.94 -34.40 12.09
C PHE A 129 -7.13 -34.34 13.61
N ASP A 130 -6.94 -33.14 14.15
CA ASP A 130 -7.14 -32.86 15.57
C ASP A 130 -8.49 -32.18 15.78
N ARG A 131 -9.07 -32.38 16.97
CA ARG A 131 -10.24 -31.61 17.42
C ARG A 131 -9.81 -30.19 17.71
N LEU A 132 -10.22 -29.26 16.84
CA LEU A 132 -9.96 -27.84 17.02
C LEU A 132 -11.16 -27.19 17.72
N ASP A 133 -10.89 -26.59 18.88
CA ASP A 133 -11.84 -25.73 19.57
C ASP A 133 -12.01 -24.44 18.78
N ILE A 134 -13.16 -24.32 18.10
CA ILE A 134 -13.56 -23.04 17.52
C ILE A 134 -14.19 -22.24 18.63
N LEU A 135 -13.42 -21.31 19.19
CA LEU A 135 -14.01 -20.26 19.99
C LEU A 135 -14.97 -19.50 19.06
N PRO A 136 -16.26 -19.37 19.44
CA PRO A 136 -17.14 -18.49 18.70
C PRO A 136 -16.48 -17.11 18.63
N PRO A 137 -16.72 -16.33 17.57
CA PRO A 137 -16.23 -14.97 17.52
C PRO A 137 -16.59 -14.28 18.85
N GLU A 138 -15.59 -13.92 19.65
CA GLU A 138 -15.77 -13.03 20.79
C GLU A 138 -16.62 -11.85 20.30
N GLY A 139 -17.74 -11.60 21.01
CA GLY A 139 -18.86 -10.84 20.45
C GLY A 139 -18.40 -9.54 19.78
N THR A 140 -19.04 -9.18 18.67
CA THR A 140 -18.73 -7.93 17.98
C THR A 140 -18.88 -6.77 18.97
N LEU A 141 -17.80 -6.02 19.18
CA LEU A 141 -17.85 -4.78 19.92
C LEU A 141 -18.67 -3.79 19.10
N ILE A 142 -19.83 -3.40 19.62
CA ILE A 142 -20.66 -2.35 19.01
C ILE A 142 -20.30 -1.05 19.72
N PHE A 143 -19.74 -0.11 18.96
CA PHE A 143 -19.57 1.25 19.44
C PHE A 143 -20.93 1.93 19.53
N ASP A 144 -21.31 2.37 20.72
CA ASP A 144 -22.50 3.21 20.90
C ASP A 144 -22.11 4.69 20.70
N PRO A 145 -22.54 5.33 19.60
CA PRO A 145 -22.18 6.71 19.31
C PRO A 145 -22.80 7.72 20.28
N LYS A 146 -23.77 7.34 21.11
CA LYS A 146 -24.39 8.23 22.10
C LYS A 146 -23.59 8.29 23.40
N THR A 147 -23.00 7.17 23.80
CA THR A 147 -22.26 7.05 25.07
C THR A 147 -20.75 7.10 24.88
N GLY A 148 -20.27 6.81 23.66
CA GLY A 148 -18.84 6.64 23.40
C GLY A 148 -18.26 5.32 23.92
N GLU A 149 -19.11 4.41 24.42
CA GLU A 149 -18.70 3.13 24.98
C GLU A 149 -18.79 2.00 23.94
N LEU A 150 -17.86 1.03 24.04
CA LEU A 150 -17.95 -0.22 23.30
C LEU A 150 -18.77 -1.22 24.14
N THR A 151 -19.94 -1.61 23.65
CA THR A 151 -20.77 -2.65 24.27
C THR A 151 -20.68 -3.95 23.48
N ILE A 152 -20.49 -5.06 24.17
CA ILE A 152 -20.55 -6.39 23.56
C ILE A 152 -22.02 -6.73 23.37
N SER A 153 -22.50 -6.80 22.12
CA SER A 153 -23.89 -7.19 21.86
C SER A 153 -24.17 -8.59 22.41
N GLN A 154 -25.36 -8.74 23.01
CA GLN A 154 -25.72 -9.91 23.81
C GLN A 154 -25.41 -11.24 23.11
N PHE A 155 -24.55 -12.03 23.78
CA PHE A 155 -24.17 -13.38 23.41
C PHE A 155 -25.40 -14.21 23.06
N HIS A 156 -25.64 -14.45 21.77
CA HIS A 156 -26.33 -15.68 21.41
C HIS A 156 -25.42 -16.81 21.88
N LYS A 157 -25.97 -17.74 22.66
CA LYS A 157 -25.28 -18.89 23.23
C LYS A 157 -24.80 -19.78 22.08
N PHE A 158 -23.67 -19.44 21.47
CA PHE A 158 -23.09 -20.22 20.40
C PHE A 158 -22.59 -21.53 21.00
N GLU A 159 -23.22 -22.64 20.59
CA GLU A 159 -22.70 -23.97 20.91
C GLU A 159 -21.30 -24.10 20.32
N LYS A 160 -20.33 -24.48 21.16
CA LYS A 160 -18.96 -24.76 20.71
C LYS A 160 -19.03 -25.84 19.63
N LYS A 161 -18.78 -25.46 18.38
CA LYS A 161 -18.69 -26.41 17.28
C LYS A 161 -17.24 -26.88 17.20
N LEU A 162 -16.99 -28.10 17.65
CA LEU A 162 -15.72 -28.79 17.41
C LEU A 162 -15.62 -29.10 15.92
N ILE A 163 -14.49 -28.75 15.31
CA ILE A 163 -14.17 -29.16 13.93
C ILE A 163 -12.91 -30.00 13.96
N ASP A 164 -12.98 -31.19 13.38
CA ASP A 164 -11.82 -32.04 13.15
C ASP A 164 -11.07 -31.54 11.91
N GLY A 165 -9.80 -31.16 12.08
CA GLY A 165 -8.98 -30.67 10.97
C GLY A 165 -7.54 -30.34 11.34
N ILE A 166 -6.82 -29.78 10.38
CA ILE A 166 -5.43 -29.32 10.55
C ILE A 166 -5.35 -27.83 10.20
N LYS A 167 -4.84 -27.03 11.14
CA LYS A 167 -4.54 -25.62 10.88
C LYS A 167 -3.35 -25.47 9.95
N LEU A 168 -3.49 -24.62 8.94
CA LEU A 168 -2.41 -24.36 8.00
C LEU A 168 -1.38 -23.39 8.61
N LYS A 169 -0.10 -23.71 8.45
CA LYS A 169 1.00 -22.75 8.63
C LYS A 169 0.96 -21.69 7.52
N PRO A 170 1.61 -20.51 7.71
CA PRO A 170 1.75 -19.51 6.66
C PRO A 170 2.30 -20.12 5.36
N LEU A 171 1.72 -19.68 4.25
CA LEU A 171 2.07 -20.13 2.90
C LEU A 171 3.23 -19.29 2.37
N ARG A 172 4.36 -19.92 2.07
CA ARG A 172 5.49 -19.26 1.42
C ARG A 172 5.32 -19.29 -0.09
N ILE A 173 5.62 -18.18 -0.73
CA ILE A 173 5.47 -17.96 -2.16
C ILE A 173 6.80 -17.47 -2.69
N ASN A 174 7.40 -18.25 -3.59
CA ASN A 174 8.55 -17.80 -4.37
C ASN A 174 8.05 -17.42 -5.76
N TRP A 175 8.47 -16.27 -6.26
CA TRP A 175 8.09 -15.81 -7.58
C TRP A 175 9.25 -15.18 -8.34
N ASN A 176 9.16 -15.22 -9.66
CA ASN A 176 10.02 -14.45 -10.55
C ASN A 176 9.25 -14.02 -11.81
N CYS A 177 9.67 -12.94 -12.43
CA CYS A 177 9.15 -12.49 -13.73
C CYS A 177 10.16 -11.62 -14.46
N LYS A 178 9.77 -11.19 -15.66
CA LYS A 178 10.47 -10.18 -16.46
C LYS A 178 9.57 -9.00 -16.69
N ASP A 179 10.15 -7.80 -16.74
CA ASP A 179 9.45 -6.62 -17.19
C ASP A 179 9.52 -6.43 -18.72
N LYS A 180 9.10 -5.26 -19.21
CA LYS A 180 9.12 -4.93 -20.64
C LYS A 180 10.52 -4.88 -21.26
N ASN A 181 11.54 -4.62 -20.44
CA ASN A 181 12.94 -4.50 -20.82
C ASN A 181 13.71 -5.81 -20.61
N ASN A 182 13.01 -6.91 -20.31
CA ASN A 182 13.58 -8.21 -19.94
C ASN A 182 14.43 -8.20 -18.66
N ILE A 183 14.29 -7.17 -17.81
CA ILE A 183 14.92 -7.17 -16.48
C ILE A 183 14.17 -8.18 -15.62
N LYS A 184 14.92 -9.06 -14.96
CA LYS A 184 14.37 -10.09 -14.09
C LYS A 184 14.08 -9.51 -12.71
N HIS A 185 12.90 -9.82 -12.21
CA HIS A 185 12.43 -9.50 -10.86
C HIS A 185 12.14 -10.81 -10.16
N ALA A 186 12.48 -10.92 -8.88
CA ALA A 186 12.20 -12.10 -8.08
C ALA A 186 12.01 -11.71 -6.61
N GLY A 187 11.24 -12.52 -5.88
CA GLY A 187 10.99 -12.27 -4.47
C GLY A 187 10.39 -13.48 -3.76
N GLU A 188 10.32 -13.35 -2.43
CA GLU A 188 9.62 -14.26 -1.55
C GLU A 188 8.53 -13.47 -0.80
N ASN A 189 7.33 -14.04 -0.75
CA ASN A 189 6.20 -13.51 0.02
C ASN A 189 5.67 -14.59 0.94
N THR A 190 5.00 -14.16 2.02
CA THR A 190 4.31 -15.09 2.91
C THR A 190 2.86 -14.62 3.08
N ILE A 191 1.91 -15.50 2.78
CA ILE A 191 0.50 -15.30 3.10
C ILE A 191 0.22 -15.96 4.43
N ARG A 192 -0.34 -15.21 5.38
CA ARG A 192 -0.86 -15.79 6.62
C ARG A 192 -2.16 -16.53 6.32
N LEU A 193 -2.21 -17.80 6.72
CA LEU A 193 -3.39 -18.65 6.61
C LEU A 193 -3.95 -18.98 8.00
N ASP A 194 -3.86 -18.01 8.92
CA ASP A 194 -4.16 -18.19 10.34
C ASP A 194 -5.63 -18.54 10.59
N ASP A 195 -6.49 -18.22 9.63
CA ASP A 195 -7.92 -18.50 9.58
C ASP A 195 -8.28 -19.68 8.67
N ILE A 196 -7.32 -20.52 8.23
CA ILE A 196 -7.61 -21.64 7.32
C ILE A 196 -7.27 -22.98 7.95
N ILE A 197 -8.25 -23.89 7.87
CA ILE A 197 -8.14 -25.27 8.30
C ILE A 197 -8.43 -26.21 7.12
N LEU A 198 -7.73 -27.33 7.08
CA LEU A 198 -8.06 -28.45 6.23
C LEU A 198 -8.98 -29.41 7.00
N THR A 199 -10.11 -29.78 6.41
CA THR A 199 -11.12 -30.69 6.98
C THR A 199 -11.43 -31.82 6.01
N GLN A 200 -12.29 -32.76 6.41
CA GLN A 200 -12.71 -33.87 5.54
C GLN A 200 -13.43 -33.41 4.26
N ALA A 201 -14.05 -32.22 4.30
CA ALA A 201 -14.75 -31.61 3.17
C ALA A 201 -13.83 -30.76 2.27
N GLY A 202 -12.56 -30.56 2.63
CA GLY A 202 -11.63 -29.65 1.98
C GLY A 202 -11.23 -28.48 2.88
N PHE A 203 -10.86 -27.34 2.28
CA PHE A 203 -10.43 -26.15 3.01
C PHE A 203 -11.62 -25.39 3.58
N ASN A 204 -11.52 -24.95 4.83
CA ASN A 204 -12.56 -24.19 5.50
C ASN A 204 -11.97 -23.03 6.30
N ARG A 205 -12.78 -21.98 6.51
CA ARG A 205 -12.39 -20.82 7.30
C ARG A 205 -12.63 -21.10 8.79
N PHE A 206 -11.61 -20.83 9.58
CA PHE A 206 -11.60 -20.79 11.03
C PHE A 206 -11.61 -19.32 11.47
N TYR A 207 -12.75 -18.82 11.94
CA TYR A 207 -12.85 -17.45 12.45
C TYR A 207 -12.12 -17.36 13.80
N SER A 208 -10.89 -16.85 13.82
CA SER A 208 -10.24 -16.44 15.07
C SER A 208 -10.49 -14.95 15.29
N THR A 209 -11.07 -14.57 16.43
CA THR A 209 -11.65 -13.24 16.67
C THR A 209 -10.69 -12.13 17.02
N ILE A 210 -9.40 -12.30 16.79
CA ILE A 210 -8.43 -11.26 17.13
C ILE A 210 -8.43 -10.22 15.99
N GLU A 211 -9.47 -9.40 15.93
CA GLU A 211 -9.41 -8.13 15.22
C GLU A 211 -8.31 -7.30 15.86
N ARG A 212 -7.20 -7.12 15.14
CA ARG A 212 -6.11 -6.26 15.56
C ARG A 212 -6.62 -4.83 15.59
N ILE A 213 -6.91 -4.32 16.78
CA ILE A 213 -7.08 -2.89 17.02
C ILE A 213 -5.81 -2.21 16.49
N PRO A 214 -5.90 -1.34 15.47
CA PRO A 214 -4.73 -0.68 14.94
C PRO A 214 -4.20 0.33 15.97
N ASN A 215 -3.16 -0.07 16.72
CA ASN A 215 -2.39 0.85 17.55
C ASN A 215 -1.75 1.92 16.66
N ARG A 216 -2.28 3.14 16.68
CA ARG A 216 -1.61 4.32 16.12
C ARG A 216 -1.79 5.52 17.04
N CYS A 217 -0.76 5.83 17.82
CA CYS A 217 -0.54 7.13 18.42
C CYS A 217 0.87 7.57 18.08
N PHE A 218 1.04 8.65 17.32
CA PHE A 218 2.32 9.35 17.19
C PHE A 218 2.07 10.85 17.07
N GLY A 219 2.65 11.60 18.00
CA GLY A 219 2.73 13.07 17.96
C GLY A 219 4.07 13.50 17.39
N SER A 220 4.05 14.39 16.40
CA SER A 220 5.23 15.16 15.99
C SER A 220 4.81 16.55 15.55
N PHE A 221 5.74 17.49 15.68
CA PHE A 221 5.55 18.92 15.53
C PHE A 221 5.18 19.34 14.11
N PHE A 222 4.36 20.41 14.03
CA PHE A 222 3.61 20.79 12.85
C PHE A 222 4.23 21.98 12.12
N SER A 223 4.10 21.98 10.80
CA SER A 223 4.13 23.16 9.94
C SER A 223 2.69 23.53 9.59
N ASP A 224 2.41 24.82 9.44
CA ASP A 224 1.06 25.36 9.34
C ASP A 224 0.35 24.99 8.04
N VAL A 225 1.10 24.77 6.94
CA VAL A 225 0.53 24.68 5.59
C VAL A 225 1.28 23.70 4.70
N THR A 226 0.55 22.91 3.91
CA THR A 226 1.12 22.04 2.86
C THR A 226 0.32 22.18 1.57
N TYR A 227 0.98 22.52 0.47
CA TYR A 227 0.35 22.56 -0.86
C TYR A 227 0.52 21.22 -1.56
N SER A 228 -0.56 20.65 -2.11
CA SER A 228 -0.47 19.45 -2.94
C SER A 228 -0.29 19.80 -4.42
N THR A 229 0.78 19.29 -5.01
CA THR A 229 1.07 19.40 -6.45
C THR A 229 1.00 18.01 -7.07
N ILE A 230 0.06 17.79 -7.99
CA ILE A 230 -0.09 16.52 -8.71
C ILE A 230 0.64 16.62 -10.06
N ILE A 231 1.73 15.87 -10.21
CA ILE A 231 2.53 15.79 -11.43
C ILE A 231 2.09 14.58 -12.27
N ASP A 232 1.68 14.83 -13.51
CA ASP A 232 1.38 13.79 -14.49
C ASP A 232 2.66 13.42 -15.26
N PRO A 233 3.24 12.23 -15.04
CA PRO A 233 4.51 11.86 -15.64
C PRO A 233 4.40 11.62 -17.14
N ASN A 234 3.18 11.43 -17.69
CA ASN A 234 2.98 11.25 -19.13
C ASN A 234 3.22 12.53 -19.93
N LYS A 235 3.19 13.70 -19.29
CA LYS A 235 3.40 14.99 -19.96
C LYS A 235 4.87 15.29 -20.24
N GLY A 236 5.81 14.53 -19.68
CA GLY A 236 7.24 14.84 -19.78
C GLY A 236 7.55 16.22 -19.20
N TYR A 237 8.34 17.01 -19.92
CA TYR A 237 8.69 18.38 -19.52
C TYR A 237 7.45 19.29 -19.50
N HIS A 238 7.16 19.89 -18.34
CA HIS A 238 6.07 20.87 -18.22
C HIS A 238 6.25 21.76 -16.99
N LYS A 239 5.50 22.86 -16.96
CA LYS A 239 5.46 23.79 -15.83
C LYS A 239 4.04 23.86 -15.27
N ARG A 240 3.92 23.78 -13.95
CA ARG A 240 2.68 24.05 -13.21
C ARG A 240 2.84 25.32 -12.40
N ILE A 241 1.80 26.14 -12.36
CA ILE A 241 1.79 27.43 -11.71
C ILE A 241 0.65 27.47 -10.70
N TYR A 242 0.94 27.90 -9.48
CA TYR A 242 0.00 27.93 -8.38
C TYR A 242 -0.01 29.31 -7.73
N PRO A 243 -1.17 29.99 -7.69
CA PRO A 243 -1.30 31.23 -6.95
C PRO A 243 -1.21 30.94 -5.44
N ILE A 244 -0.48 31.79 -4.73
CA ILE A 244 -0.38 31.79 -3.26
C ILE A 244 -0.47 33.23 -2.77
N SER A 245 -0.65 33.43 -1.47
CA SER A 245 -0.64 34.77 -0.87
C SER A 245 0.03 34.68 0.49
N ARG A 246 1.33 34.98 0.52
CA ARG A 246 2.15 34.90 1.73
C ARG A 246 3.02 36.13 1.85
N THR A 247 3.08 36.69 3.04
CA THR A 247 3.90 37.85 3.38
C THR A 247 4.99 37.42 4.33
N ILE A 248 6.24 37.78 4.05
CA ILE A 248 7.37 37.54 4.95
C ILE A 248 7.89 38.90 5.40
N PRO A 249 7.68 39.31 6.67
CA PRO A 249 8.24 40.55 7.19
C PRO A 249 9.77 40.63 7.04
N SER A 250 10.31 41.83 7.11
CA SER A 250 11.76 42.06 7.08
C SER A 250 12.45 41.31 8.22
N GLY A 251 13.44 40.48 7.91
CA GLY A 251 14.19 39.68 8.88
C GLY A 251 13.57 38.33 9.23
N ASP A 252 12.30 38.11 8.88
CA ASP A 252 11.56 36.89 9.21
C ASP A 252 11.87 35.73 8.27
N VAL A 253 11.43 34.55 8.72
CA VAL A 253 11.55 33.28 8.00
C VAL A 253 10.17 32.70 7.79
N GLU A 254 9.95 32.16 6.59
CA GLU A 254 8.74 31.43 6.24
C GLU A 254 9.10 30.03 5.74
N ARG A 255 8.24 29.05 6.03
CA ARG A 255 8.40 27.66 5.56
C ARG A 255 7.23 27.27 4.67
N PHE A 256 7.56 26.68 3.53
CA PHE A 256 6.59 26.20 2.55
C PHE A 256 6.78 24.70 2.37
N HIS A 257 5.74 23.94 2.67
CA HIS A 257 5.71 22.52 2.35
C HIS A 257 4.98 22.30 1.04
N ILE A 258 5.63 21.62 0.09
CA ILE A 258 5.04 21.22 -1.18
C ILE A 258 5.05 19.70 -1.24
N MET A 259 3.87 19.09 -1.12
CA MET A 259 3.69 17.66 -1.31
C MET A 259 3.60 17.35 -2.80
N VAL A 260 4.51 16.51 -3.29
CA VAL A 260 4.60 16.15 -4.70
C VAL A 260 3.91 14.80 -4.90
N CYS A 261 2.71 14.86 -5.45
CA CYS A 261 1.90 13.71 -5.79
C CYS A 261 2.10 13.31 -7.26
N SER A 262 1.80 12.05 -7.58
CA SER A 262 1.69 11.59 -8.96
C SER A 262 0.63 10.50 -9.07
N PRO A 263 -0.14 10.40 -10.18
CA PRO A 263 -1.08 9.30 -10.36
C PRO A 263 -0.39 7.94 -10.57
N MET A 264 0.92 7.92 -10.79
CA MET A 264 1.72 6.72 -11.07
C MET A 264 3.02 6.70 -10.26
N SER A 265 3.64 5.52 -10.14
CA SER A 265 5.02 5.44 -9.65
C SER A 265 5.94 6.04 -10.72
N CYS A 266 6.84 6.93 -10.32
CA CYS A 266 7.71 7.63 -11.25
C CYS A 266 8.95 8.21 -10.56
N TYR A 267 9.98 8.44 -11.37
CA TYR A 267 11.09 9.31 -11.04
C TYR A 267 10.86 10.68 -11.67
N LEU A 268 11.06 11.74 -10.89
CA LEU A 268 10.90 13.13 -11.31
C LEU A 268 12.16 13.93 -11.00
N ARG A 269 12.50 14.84 -11.92
CA ARG A 269 13.45 15.94 -11.67
C ARG A 269 12.70 17.25 -11.66
N LEU A 270 12.65 17.92 -10.52
CA LEU A 270 11.84 19.12 -10.33
C LEU A 270 12.69 20.33 -9.96
N GLN A 271 12.32 21.51 -10.44
CA GLN A 271 12.83 22.79 -9.93
C GLN A 271 11.66 23.69 -9.56
N PHE A 272 11.71 24.27 -8.36
CA PHE A 272 10.70 25.18 -7.86
C PHE A 272 11.10 26.63 -8.17
N GLU A 273 10.12 27.43 -8.56
CA GLU A 273 10.27 28.88 -8.74
C GLU A 273 9.28 29.60 -7.84
N PHE A 274 9.71 30.63 -7.13
CA PHE A 274 8.89 31.45 -6.25
C PHE A 274 8.92 32.89 -6.72
N PHE A 275 7.74 33.48 -6.92
CA PHE A 275 7.60 34.82 -7.46
C PHE A 275 7.36 35.80 -6.32
N VAL A 276 8.27 36.77 -6.19
CA VAL A 276 8.32 37.76 -5.10
C VAL A 276 8.12 39.15 -5.70
N ASP A 277 7.20 39.92 -5.15
CA ASP A 277 6.96 41.35 -5.49
C ASP A 277 6.84 41.60 -7.02
N GLN A 278 6.16 40.69 -7.73
CA GLN A 278 5.93 40.65 -9.19
C GLN A 278 7.15 40.45 -10.09
N LEU A 279 8.31 41.05 -9.79
CA LEU A 279 9.46 41.09 -10.69
C LEU A 279 10.54 40.05 -10.37
N LYS A 280 10.64 39.62 -9.11
CA LYS A 280 11.73 38.75 -8.65
C LYS A 280 11.28 37.28 -8.70
N VAL A 281 12.14 36.43 -9.24
CA VAL A 281 11.94 34.98 -9.24
C VAL A 281 13.12 34.33 -8.51
N VAL A 282 12.81 33.61 -7.43
CA VAL A 282 13.78 32.80 -6.69
C VAL A 282 13.64 31.36 -7.18
N LYS A 283 14.73 30.73 -7.59
CA LYS A 283 14.75 29.35 -8.06
C LYS A 283 15.43 28.46 -7.04
N SER A 284 14.87 27.26 -6.82
CA SER A 284 15.56 26.22 -6.08
C SER A 284 16.64 25.53 -6.93
N GLU A 285 17.43 24.68 -6.30
CA GLU A 285 18.13 23.62 -7.01
C GLU A 285 17.15 22.60 -7.64
N VAL A 286 17.70 21.65 -8.40
CA VAL A 286 16.92 20.54 -8.97
C VAL A 286 16.83 19.43 -7.95
N PHE A 287 15.62 18.98 -7.65
CA PHE A 287 15.33 17.85 -6.77
C PHE A 287 15.10 16.58 -7.58
N ASP A 288 15.69 15.49 -7.12
CA ASP A 288 15.44 14.13 -7.59
C ASP A 288 14.42 13.46 -6.67
N ILE A 289 13.24 13.12 -7.20
CA ILE A 289 12.13 12.59 -6.40
C ILE A 289 11.66 11.26 -6.98
N ASN A 290 11.68 10.21 -6.14
CA ASN A 290 11.04 8.93 -6.44
C ASN A 290 9.67 8.89 -5.78
N ILE A 291 8.63 8.73 -6.58
CA ILE A 291 7.26 8.57 -6.11
C ILE A 291 6.86 7.11 -6.25
N TRP A 292 6.44 6.53 -5.13
CA TRP A 292 5.78 5.23 -5.11
C TRP A 292 4.27 5.42 -5.08
N ASN A 293 3.58 5.07 -6.15
CA ASN A 293 2.13 5.05 -6.19
C ASN A 293 1.62 3.85 -7.01
N PRO A 294 1.40 2.69 -6.35
CA PRO A 294 0.90 1.48 -7.01
C PRO A 294 -0.45 1.73 -7.70
N ARG A 295 -0.68 1.05 -8.83
CA ARG A 295 -1.83 1.30 -9.71
C ARG A 295 -3.19 1.24 -9.00
N ASN A 296 -3.35 0.31 -8.06
CA ASN A 296 -4.61 0.09 -7.35
C ASN A 296 -4.68 0.79 -5.98
N SER A 297 -3.70 1.64 -5.64
CA SER A 297 -3.63 2.29 -4.33
C SER A 297 -4.72 3.35 -4.13
N GLY A 298 -5.10 4.04 -5.21
CA GLY A 298 -5.97 5.23 -5.18
C GLY A 298 -5.41 6.42 -4.39
N TRP A 299 -4.15 6.41 -3.94
CA TRP A 299 -3.63 7.40 -2.98
C TRP A 299 -3.73 8.84 -3.47
N HIS A 300 -3.41 9.09 -4.74
CA HIS A 300 -3.49 10.43 -5.33
C HIS A 300 -4.91 11.02 -5.33
N LYS A 301 -5.97 10.19 -5.28
CA LYS A 301 -7.37 10.64 -5.28
C LYS A 301 -7.77 11.32 -3.97
N ALA A 302 -7.00 11.12 -2.89
CA ALA A 302 -7.21 11.79 -1.61
C ALA A 302 -6.77 13.26 -1.64
N TYR A 303 -6.11 13.71 -2.71
CA TYR A 303 -5.54 15.05 -2.83
C TYR A 303 -6.08 15.77 -4.06
N LYS A 304 -6.11 17.11 -3.99
CA LYS A 304 -6.53 17.96 -5.10
C LYS A 304 -5.38 18.87 -5.50
N ASP A 305 -5.07 18.91 -6.79
CA ASP A 305 -3.95 19.72 -7.29
C ASP A 305 -4.13 21.21 -6.96
N GLY A 306 -3.06 21.85 -6.49
CA GLY A 306 -3.01 23.27 -6.14
C GLY A 306 -3.78 23.64 -4.88
N VAL A 307 -4.32 22.67 -4.15
CA VAL A 307 -5.07 22.93 -2.92
C VAL A 307 -4.14 22.97 -1.72
N GLU A 308 -4.39 23.96 -0.87
CA GLU A 308 -3.83 24.06 0.45
C GLU A 308 -4.46 23.01 1.36
N LEU A 309 -3.65 22.08 1.86
CA LEU A 309 -4.08 21.07 2.81
C LEU A 309 -4.04 21.69 4.20
N SER A 310 -5.23 22.06 4.70
CA SER A 310 -5.36 22.46 6.10
C SER A 310 -5.09 21.24 6.98
N ARG A 311 -4.13 21.37 7.89
CA ARG A 311 -3.96 20.40 8.97
C ARG A 311 -5.00 20.73 10.01
N GLN A 312 -6.22 20.18 9.89
CA GLN A 312 -7.21 20.28 10.96
C GLN A 312 -6.62 19.61 12.21
N LEU A 313 -6.06 20.44 13.10
CA LEU A 313 -5.53 20.04 14.40
C LEU A 313 -6.65 19.72 15.41
N ASP A 314 -7.91 20.08 15.12
CA ASP A 314 -8.98 20.17 16.13
C ASP A 314 -10.01 19.03 16.09
N LYS A 315 -9.76 17.91 15.38
CA LYS A 315 -10.74 16.80 15.28
C LYS A 315 -10.16 15.39 15.41
N LEU A 316 -9.18 15.20 16.30
CA LEU A 316 -8.78 13.87 16.76
C LEU A 316 -8.92 13.76 18.27
#